data_AF-A0A2N1QN13-F1
#
_entry.id   AF-A0A2N1QN13-F1
#
_cell.length_a   1.000
_cell.length_b   1.000
_cell.length_c   1.000
_cell.angle_alpha   90.00
_cell.angle_beta   90.00
_cell.angle_gamma   90.00
#
_symmetry.space_group_name_H-M   'P 1'
#
loop_
_entity.id
_entity.type
_entity.pdbx_description
1 polymer ?
#
loop_
_entity_poly.entity_id
_entity_poly.type
_entity_poly.pdbx_seq_one_letter_code
_entity_poly.pdbx_strand_id
1 'polypeptide(L)' 'RSAMMWDVLGGVARRAWARNPNAMEVSREVNRNYPDSYHITLPYSVEEESVKNAVDALFKAK' A
#
# COMPACT_ATOMS: atom_id res chain seq x y z
N ARG A 1 6.65 4.75 25.19
CA ARG A 1 6.67 3.26 25.13
C ARG A 1 6.32 2.72 23.74
N SER A 2 6.44 3.53 22.68
CA SER A 2 5.98 3.23 21.31
C SER A 2 7.11 3.17 20.27
N ALA A 3 8.38 3.37 20.67
CA ALA A 3 9.51 3.46 19.75
C ALA A 3 9.69 2.20 18.88
N MET A 4 9.57 1.01 19.49
CA MET A 4 9.68 -0.26 18.75
C MET A 4 8.51 -0.49 17.80
N MET A 5 7.29 -0.13 18.21
CA MET A 5 6.12 -0.21 17.33
C MET A 5 6.28 0.73 16.13
N TRP A 6 6.73 1.97 16.36
CA TRP A 6 6.96 2.93 15.28
C TRP A 6 8.04 2.47 14.30
N ASP A 7 9.16 1.95 14.80
CA ASP A 7 10.27 1.43 13.98
C ASP A 7 9.81 0.29 13.05
N VAL A 8 9.05 -0.68 13.60
CA VAL A 8 8.53 -1.80 12.83
C VAL A 8 7.44 -1.37 11.85
N LEU A 9 6.44 -0.61 12.33
CA LEU A 9 5.29 -0.22 11.51
C LEU A 9 5.67 0.71 10.37
N GLY A 10 6.71 1.55 10.52
CA GLY A 10 7.23 2.35 9.40
C GLY A 10 7.73 1.49 8.25
N GLY A 11 8.46 0.40 8.57
CA GLY A 11 8.93 -0.56 7.58
C GLY A 11 7.81 -1.36 6.92
N VAL A 12 6.76 -1.70 7.68
CA VAL A 12 5.55 -2.35 7.18
C VAL A 12 4.79 -1.43 6.23
N ALA A 13 4.54 -0.18 6.64
CA ALA A 13 3.82 0.81 5.85
C ALA A 13 4.48 1.06 4.49
N ARG A 14 5.81 1.23 4.45
CA ARG A 14 6.55 1.41 3.18
C ARG A 14 6.39 0.20 2.25
N ARG A 15 6.47 -1.03 2.77
CA ARG A 15 6.33 -2.26 1.98
C ARG A 15 4.90 -2.44 1.48
N ALA A 16 3.91 -2.10 2.31
CA ALA A 16 2.51 -2.10 1.92
C ALA A 16 2.28 -1.14 0.75
N TRP A 17 2.85 0.07 0.80
CA TRP A 17 2.76 1.04 -0.29
C TRP A 17 3.45 0.59 -1.58
N ALA A 18 4.52 -0.21 -1.47
CA ALA A 18 5.15 -0.89 -2.59
C ALA A 18 4.35 -2.10 -3.13
N ARG A 19 3.11 -2.28 -2.66
CA ARG A 19 2.18 -3.38 -3.00
C ARG A 19 2.66 -4.77 -2.57
N ASN A 20 3.41 -4.87 -1.46
CA ASN A 20 3.70 -6.18 -0.88
C ASN A 20 2.44 -6.75 -0.19
N PRO A 21 1.92 -7.92 -0.59
CA PRO A 21 0.63 -8.44 -0.12
C PRO A 21 0.59 -8.70 1.39
N ASN A 22 1.66 -9.29 1.94
CA ASN A 22 1.76 -9.61 3.36
C ASN A 22 1.81 -8.32 4.20
N ALA A 23 2.58 -7.32 3.76
CA ALA A 23 2.63 -6.03 4.46
C ALA A 23 1.30 -5.28 4.40
N MET A 24 0.56 -5.37 3.29
CA MET A 24 -0.80 -4.81 3.19
C MET A 24 -1.77 -5.53 4.12
N GLU A 25 -1.67 -6.85 4.27
CA GLU A 25 -2.48 -7.62 5.22
C GLU A 25 -2.22 -7.18 6.67
N VAL A 26 -0.96 -7.15 7.08
CA VAL A 26 -0.56 -6.66 8.42
C VAL A 26 -1.04 -5.23 8.65
N SER A 27 -0.92 -4.35 7.64
CA SER A 27 -1.38 -2.96 7.75
C SER A 27 -2.91 -2.87 7.95
N ARG A 28 -3.71 -3.69 7.27
CA ARG A 28 -5.17 -3.77 7.50
C ARG A 28 -5.47 -4.22 8.92
N GLU A 29 -4.75 -5.21 9.42
CA GLU A 29 -4.93 -5.71 10.78
C GLU A 29 -4.55 -4.67 11.84
N VAL A 30 -3.42 -3.99 11.66
CA VAL A 30 -2.99 -2.90 12.56
C VAL A 30 -4.03 -1.79 12.60
N ASN A 31 -4.56 -1.36 11.44
CA ASN A 31 -5.59 -0.34 11.39
C ASN A 31 -6.89 -0.75 12.09
N ARG A 32 -7.26 -2.05 12.05
CA ARG A 32 -8.44 -2.57 12.75
C ARG A 32 -8.22 -2.70 14.25
N ASN A 33 -7.05 -3.18 14.67
CA ASN A 33 -6.75 -3.51 16.06
C ASN A 33 -6.36 -2.27 16.88
N TYR A 34 -5.86 -1.21 16.24
CA TYR A 34 -5.38 0.01 16.90
C TYR A 34 -5.94 1.31 16.30
N PRO A 35 -7.27 1.45 16.13
CA PRO A 35 -7.89 2.53 15.36
C PRO A 35 -7.59 3.93 15.91
N ASP A 36 -7.45 4.06 17.23
CA ASP A 36 -7.23 5.36 17.90
C ASP A 36 -5.74 5.70 18.11
N SER A 37 -4.84 4.79 17.72
CA SER A 37 -3.39 4.94 18.00
C SER A 37 -2.51 4.90 16.76
N TYR A 38 -2.86 4.08 15.76
CA TYR A 38 -2.08 3.95 14.54
C TYR A 38 -3.00 3.90 13.32
N HIS A 39 -2.50 4.46 12.22
CA HIS A 39 -3.17 4.35 10.93
C HIS A 39 -2.14 4.31 9.81
N ILE A 40 -2.15 3.23 9.03
CA ILE A 40 -1.30 3.02 7.87
C ILE A 40 -2.15 3.19 6.62
N THR A 41 -1.82 4.17 5.78
CA THR A 41 -2.44 4.34 4.48
C THR A 41 -2.11 3.15 3.57
N LEU A 42 -3.14 2.52 3.01
CA LEU A 42 -2.99 1.41 2.07
C LEU A 42 -3.12 1.91 0.63
N PRO A 43 -2.34 1.37 -0.32
CA PRO A 43 -2.48 1.74 -1.72
C PRO A 43 -3.79 1.21 -2.30
N TYR A 44 -4.45 2.07 -3.06
CA TYR A 44 -5.52 1.67 -3.96
C TYR A 44 -4.90 1.28 -5.31
N SER A 45 -5.04 0.01 -5.69
CA SER A 45 -4.56 -0.46 -6.99
C SER A 45 -5.57 -0.11 -8.07
N VAL A 46 -5.09 0.44 -9.17
CA VAL A 46 -5.88 0.60 -10.40
C VAL A 46 -5.92 -0.71 -11.18
N GLU A 47 -6.99 -0.93 -11.94
CA GLU A 47 -7.12 -2.06 -12.87
C GLU A 47 -5.98 -2.08 -13.89
N GLU A 48 -5.35 -3.24 -14.08
CA GLU A 48 -4.19 -3.38 -14.97
C GLU A 48 -4.53 -3.04 -16.43
N GLU A 49 -5.75 -3.37 -16.86
CA GLU A 49 -6.26 -3.06 -18.19
C GLU A 49 -6.28 -1.55 -18.47
N SER A 50 -6.59 -0.72 -17.47
CA SER A 50 -6.58 0.74 -17.62
C SER A 50 -5.18 1.25 -17.97
N VAL A 51 -4.16 0.71 -17.29
CA VAL A 51 -2.75 1.08 -17.55
C VAL A 51 -2.32 0.57 -18.93
N LYS A 52 -2.65 -0.69 -19.26
CA LYS A 52 -2.30 -1.29 -20.55
C LYS A 52 -2.89 -0.48 -21.71
N ASN A 53 -4.18 -0.13 -21.63
CA ASN A 53 -4.86 0.61 -22.68
C ASN A 53 -4.28 2.02 -22.85
N ALA A 54 -3.90 2.69 -21.76
CA ALA A 54 -3.25 4.00 -21.82
C ALA A 54 -1.87 3.93 -22.51
N VAL A 55 -1.07 2.90 -22.20
CA VAL A 55 0.22 2.67 -22.86
C VAL A 55 0.02 2.33 -24.34
N ASP A 56 -0.88 1.41 -24.66
CA ASP A 56 -1.18 1.03 -26.06
C ASP A 56 -1.61 2.25 -26.88
N ALA A 57 -2.45 3.13 -26.33
CA ALA A 57 -2.89 4.36 -27.00
C ALA A 57 -1.71 5.32 -27.28
N LEU A 58 -0.78 5.47 -26.33
CA LEU A 58 0.40 6.33 -26.49
C LEU A 58 1.33 5.84 -27.62
N PHE A 59 1.50 4.52 -27.73
CA PHE A 59 2.45 3.92 -28.68
C PHE A 59 1.85 3.55 -30.03
N LYS A 60 0.52 3.35 -30.15
CA LYS A 60 -0.17 3.20 -31.45
C LYS A 60 -0.29 4.51 -32.24
N ALA A 61 -0.19 5.66 -31.57
CA ALA A 61 -0.24 6.97 -32.19
C ALA A 61 1.11 7.41 -32.82
N LYS A 62 2.13 6.55 -32.78
CA LYS A 62 3.40 6.67 -33.50
C LYS A 62 3.40 5.78 -34.74
#